data_AF-A0A7X4YIW9-F1
#
_entry.id   AF-A0A7X4YIW9-F1
#
_cell.length_a   1.000
_cell.length_b   1.000
_cell.length_c   1.000
_cell.angle_alpha   90.00
_cell.angle_beta   90.00
_cell.angle_gamma   90.00
#
_symmetry.space_group_name_H-M   'P 1'
#
loop_
_entity.id
_entity.type
_entity.pdbx_description
1 polymer ?
#
loop_
_entity_poly.entity_id
_entity_poly.type
_entity_poly.pdbx_seq_one_letter_code
_entity_poly.pdbx_strand_id
1 'polypeptide(L)'
;GRVMITSGKTTFARLDTPFRDMQLVDLRKFLMDFVRMVYRVPPEIVGDVTSSNKATSFAAREHLAEQATKPRAEVFLAAIQKHLAPRFDDDVILSYDSPVPADREHRLRVMGTLPSAFSFDEWRTEAGFKPHPERQGFAELLPGQKPNEPQDTPTPAAGSSAEANAEAISGD
;
A
#
# COMPACT_ATOMS: atom_id res chain seq x y z
N GLY A 1 28.40 -39.35 37.39
CA GLY A 1 29.48 -39.57 36.40
C GLY A 1 30.41 -40.64 36.94
N ARG A 2 30.83 -41.58 36.10
CA ARG A 2 31.73 -42.68 36.49
C ARG A 2 33.18 -42.19 36.34
N VAL A 3 34.00 -42.39 37.36
CA VAL A 3 35.42 -41.99 37.33
C VAL A 3 36.18 -43.01 36.48
N MET A 4 36.84 -42.54 35.43
CA MET A 4 37.68 -43.36 34.55
C MET A 4 39.14 -43.09 34.93
N ILE A 5 39.84 -44.12 35.40
CA ILE A 5 41.25 -44.05 35.76
C ILE A 5 42.05 -44.70 34.63
N THR A 6 43.03 -43.99 34.10
CA THR A 6 43.96 -44.45 33.05
C THR A 6 45.38 -44.34 33.59
N SER A 7 46.25 -45.30 33.22
CA SER A 7 47.61 -45.43 33.74
C SER A 7 48.66 -44.60 33.00
N GLY A 8 48.25 -43.75 32.04
CA GLY A 8 49.14 -42.93 31.22
C GLY A 8 48.79 -41.44 31.23
N LYS A 9 49.67 -40.59 30.70
CA LYS A 9 49.37 -39.17 30.44
C LYS A 9 48.36 -39.07 29.29
N THR A 10 47.07 -39.12 29.62
CA THR A 10 45.98 -39.04 28.63
C THR A 10 45.18 -37.76 28.84
N THR A 11 45.12 -36.91 27.81
CA THR A 11 44.27 -35.71 27.80
C THR A 11 42.90 -36.07 27.27
N PHE A 12 41.87 -35.98 28.11
CA PHE A 12 40.48 -36.18 27.70
C PHE A 12 39.93 -34.88 27.13
N ALA A 13 39.93 -34.76 25.80
CA ALA A 13 39.19 -33.71 25.12
C ALA A 13 37.71 -34.11 25.07
N ARG A 14 36.86 -33.34 25.75
CA ARG A 14 35.40 -33.45 25.62
C ARG A 14 35.04 -32.95 24.21
N LEU A 15 34.53 -33.84 23.37
CA LEU A 15 34.16 -33.56 21.98
C LEU A 15 32.66 -33.28 21.83
N ASP A 16 32.01 -32.79 22.88
CA ASP A 16 30.65 -32.29 22.82
C ASP A 16 30.65 -30.84 22.36
N THR A 17 30.27 -30.61 21.10
CA THR A 17 29.93 -29.26 20.62
C THR A 17 28.68 -28.81 21.37
N PRO A 18 28.78 -27.82 22.28
CA PRO A 18 27.59 -27.37 22.99
C PRO A 18 26.65 -26.70 22.00
N PHE A 19 25.36 -27.02 22.05
CA PHE A 19 24.32 -26.44 21.18
C PHE A 19 24.30 -24.90 21.18
N ARG A 20 24.87 -24.28 22.22
CA ARG A 20 25.05 -22.83 22.33
C ARG A 20 25.96 -22.26 21.25
N ASP A 21 26.97 -23.01 20.81
CA ASP A 21 27.98 -22.54 19.86
C ASP A 21 27.49 -22.65 18.40
N MET A 22 26.45 -23.46 18.12
CA MET A 22 25.87 -23.60 16.77
C MET A 22 24.98 -22.44 16.33
N GLN A 23 24.72 -21.44 17.18
CA GLN A 23 23.97 -20.21 16.85
C GLN A 23 22.64 -20.44 16.07
N LEU A 24 21.95 -21.56 16.34
CA LEU A 24 20.74 -21.96 15.59
C LEU A 24 19.59 -20.94 15.71
N VAL A 25 19.57 -20.16 16.79
CA VAL A 25 18.58 -19.10 17.01
C VAL A 25 18.81 -17.94 16.03
N ASP A 26 20.06 -17.57 15.78
CA ASP A 26 20.40 -16.46 14.88
C ASP A 26 20.22 -16.87 13.42
N LEU A 27 20.60 -18.10 13.07
CA LEU A 27 20.30 -18.68 11.75
C LEU A 27 18.79 -18.67 11.47
N ARG A 28 17.97 -19.02 12.46
CA ARG A 28 16.50 -18.98 12.32
C ARG A 28 15.99 -17.57 12.07
N LYS A 29 16.48 -16.57 12.82
CA LYS A 29 16.08 -15.16 12.63
C LYS A 29 16.44 -14.68 11.22
N PHE A 30 17.68 -14.96 10.78
CA PHE A 30 18.14 -14.63 9.44
C PHE A 30 17.26 -15.25 8.35
N LEU A 31 16.89 -16.53 8.48
CA LEU A 31 16.00 -17.20 7.52
C LEU A 31 14.61 -16.55 7.49
N MET A 32 14.05 -16.19 8.65
CA MET A 32 12.75 -15.49 8.72
C MET A 32 12.81 -14.12 8.05
N ASP A 33 13.89 -13.36 8.27
CA ASP A 33 14.11 -12.07 7.62
C ASP A 33 14.25 -12.20 6.10
N PHE A 34 15.00 -13.22 5.65
CA PHE A 34 15.19 -13.50 4.23
C PHE A 34 13.86 -13.83 3.53
N VAL A 35 13.08 -14.77 4.09
CA VAL A 35 11.77 -15.14 3.53
C VAL A 35 10.87 -13.92 3.46
N ARG A 36 10.84 -13.10 4.52
CA ARG A 36 10.06 -11.88 4.56
C ARG A 36 10.45 -10.89 3.46
N MET A 37 11.76 -10.72 3.22
CA MET A 37 12.29 -9.85 2.17
C MET A 37 11.88 -10.32 0.75
N VAL A 38 11.89 -11.63 0.50
CA VAL A 38 11.44 -12.20 -0.78
C VAL A 38 9.97 -11.87 -1.05
N TYR A 39 9.13 -11.94 -0.02
CA TYR A 39 7.70 -11.58 -0.14
C TYR A 39 7.42 -10.08 -0.02
N ARG A 40 8.44 -9.24 0.18
CA ARG A 40 8.32 -7.78 0.34
C ARG A 40 7.36 -7.39 1.47
N VAL A 41 7.34 -8.17 2.54
CA VAL A 41 6.47 -7.90 3.70
C VAL A 41 7.25 -7.12 4.75
N PRO A 42 6.77 -5.98 5.25
CA PRO A 42 7.47 -5.29 6.33
C PRO A 42 7.42 -6.06 7.67
N PRO A 43 8.46 -5.96 8.52
CA PRO A 43 8.54 -6.68 9.80
C PRO A 43 7.38 -6.36 10.76
N GLU A 44 6.89 -5.13 10.71
CA GLU A 44 5.85 -4.63 11.61
C GLU A 44 4.49 -5.33 11.40
N ILE A 45 4.19 -5.73 10.18
CA ILE A 45 2.96 -6.47 9.85
C ILE A 45 3.00 -7.90 10.39
N VAL A 46 4.20 -8.48 10.46
CA VAL A 46 4.43 -9.84 10.98
C VAL A 46 4.44 -9.87 12.51
N GLY A 47 4.48 -8.71 13.18
CA GLY A 47 4.45 -8.59 14.63
C GLY A 47 5.84 -8.53 15.28
N ASP A 48 6.89 -8.20 14.53
CA ASP A 48 8.16 -7.81 15.14
C ASP A 48 8.01 -6.41 15.75
N VAL A 49 7.76 -6.37 17.05
CA VAL A 49 7.44 -5.15 17.81
C VAL A 49 8.68 -4.45 18.38
N THR A 50 9.89 -4.88 18.05
CA THR A 50 11.14 -4.36 18.64
C THR A 50 11.34 -2.85 18.42
N SER A 51 10.75 -2.25 17.38
CA SER A 51 10.73 -0.80 17.17
C SER A 51 9.44 -0.32 16.49
N SER A 52 8.29 -0.89 16.85
CA SER A 52 7.02 -0.53 16.23
C SER A 52 6.43 0.73 16.88
N ASN A 53 6.19 1.78 16.08
CA ASN A 53 5.38 2.92 16.48
C ASN A 53 4.14 3.04 15.56
N LYS A 54 3.15 3.86 15.95
CA LYS A 54 1.91 3.98 15.18
C LYS A 54 2.17 4.47 13.74
N ALA A 55 3.09 5.42 13.57
CA ALA A 55 3.42 6.00 12.27
C ALA A 55 4.12 4.97 11.35
N THR A 56 5.07 4.20 11.89
CA THR A 56 5.75 3.12 11.16
C THR A 56 4.75 2.04 10.77
N SER A 57 3.79 1.71 11.66
CA SER A 57 2.76 0.71 11.37
C SER A 57 1.82 1.13 10.24
N PHE A 58 1.59 2.42 10.04
CA PHE A 58 0.85 2.92 8.88
C PHE A 58 1.71 2.86 7.62
N ALA A 59 2.95 3.38 7.67
CA ALA A 59 3.89 3.31 6.55
C ALA A 59 4.15 1.87 6.09
N ALA A 60 4.24 0.92 7.03
CA ALA A 60 4.40 -0.51 6.73
C ALA A 60 3.20 -1.10 5.97
N ARG A 61 1.97 -0.65 6.27
CA ARG A 61 0.78 -1.07 5.51
C ARG A 61 0.79 -0.49 4.10
N GLU A 62 1.17 0.77 3.97
CA GLU A 62 1.30 1.45 2.68
C GLU A 62 2.36 0.78 1.81
N HIS A 63 3.58 0.57 2.34
CA HIS A 63 4.66 -0.12 1.62
C HIS A 63 4.27 -1.54 1.21
N LEU A 64 3.56 -2.29 2.05
CA LEU A 64 3.06 -3.61 1.70
C LEU A 64 2.08 -3.53 0.50
N ALA A 65 1.14 -2.59 0.55
CA ALA A 65 0.16 -2.40 -0.51
C ALA A 65 0.83 -2.02 -1.85
N GLU A 66 1.79 -1.10 -1.81
CA GLU A 66 2.53 -0.63 -2.98
C GLU A 66 3.47 -1.68 -3.58
N GLN A 67 4.27 -2.36 -2.76
CA GLN A 67 5.37 -3.20 -3.24
C GLN A 67 5.00 -4.67 -3.46
N ALA A 68 4.00 -5.17 -2.72
CA ALA A 68 3.59 -6.57 -2.78
C ALA A 68 2.20 -6.74 -3.42
N THR A 69 1.21 -5.97 -3.00
CA THR A 69 -0.19 -6.21 -3.41
C THR A 69 -0.50 -5.65 -4.80
N LYS A 70 -0.22 -4.37 -5.04
CA LYS A 70 -0.47 -3.68 -6.31
C LYS A 70 0.12 -4.42 -7.53
N PRO A 71 1.43 -4.75 -7.58
CA PRO A 71 1.98 -5.43 -8.77
C PRO A 71 1.37 -6.80 -9.01
N ARG A 72 0.95 -7.52 -7.96
CA ARG A 72 0.28 -8.82 -8.11
C ARG A 72 -1.14 -8.67 -8.64
N ALA A 73 -1.86 -7.64 -8.19
CA ALA A 73 -3.18 -7.30 -8.71
C ALA A 73 -3.11 -6.91 -10.20
N GLU A 74 -2.11 -6.12 -10.59
CA GLU A 74 -1.90 -5.73 -12.00
C GLU A 74 -1.59 -6.93 -12.90
N VAL A 75 -0.70 -7.84 -12.46
CA VAL A 75 -0.41 -9.08 -13.20
C VAL A 75 -1.66 -9.95 -13.33
N PHE A 76 -2.44 -10.06 -12.27
CA PHE A 76 -3.69 -10.82 -12.27
C PHE A 76 -4.74 -10.19 -13.20
N LEU A 77 -4.91 -8.87 -13.13
CA LEU A 77 -5.82 -8.13 -14.00
C LEU A 77 -5.38 -8.27 -15.46
N ALA A 78 -4.10 -8.11 -15.78
CA ALA A 78 -3.57 -8.29 -17.13
C ALA A 78 -3.84 -9.70 -17.67
N ALA A 79 -3.72 -10.73 -16.83
CA ALA A 79 -4.04 -12.10 -17.21
C ALA A 79 -5.54 -12.28 -17.50
N ILE A 80 -6.42 -11.71 -16.66
CA ILE A 80 -7.87 -11.76 -16.88
C ILE A 80 -8.24 -10.96 -18.13
N GLN A 81 -7.73 -9.75 -18.30
CA GLN A 81 -7.98 -8.90 -19.45
C GLN A 81 -7.57 -9.60 -20.75
N LYS A 82 -6.44 -10.31 -20.76
CA LYS A 82 -5.95 -11.04 -21.94
C LYS A 82 -6.78 -12.30 -22.27
N HIS A 83 -7.21 -13.05 -21.26
CA HIS A 83 -7.77 -14.39 -21.47
C HIS A 83 -9.29 -14.49 -21.33
N LEU A 84 -9.88 -13.63 -20.49
CA LEU A 84 -11.29 -13.67 -20.13
C LEU A 84 -12.08 -12.56 -20.80
N ALA A 85 -11.55 -11.34 -20.91
CA ALA A 85 -12.27 -10.22 -21.51
C ALA A 85 -12.75 -10.50 -22.96
N PRO A 86 -11.93 -11.09 -23.86
CA PRO A 86 -12.35 -11.38 -25.24
C PRO A 86 -13.44 -12.46 -25.36
N ARG A 87 -13.81 -13.13 -24.26
CA ARG A 87 -14.91 -14.10 -24.25
C ARG A 87 -16.26 -13.46 -23.97
N PHE A 88 -16.28 -12.23 -23.47
CA PHE A 88 -17.50 -11.49 -23.15
C PHE A 88 -17.81 -10.46 -24.22
N ASP A 89 -16.89 -9.53 -24.45
CA ASP A 89 -17.03 -8.45 -25.45
C ASP A 89 -15.65 -7.89 -25.81
N ASP A 90 -15.53 -7.29 -26.99
CA ASP A 90 -14.26 -6.77 -27.50
C ASP A 90 -13.82 -5.47 -26.79
N ASP A 91 -14.75 -4.72 -26.18
CA ASP A 91 -14.52 -3.42 -25.52
C ASP A 91 -14.58 -3.44 -23.98
N VAL A 92 -14.63 -4.61 -23.34
CA VAL A 92 -14.68 -4.69 -21.87
C VAL A 92 -13.30 -4.41 -21.28
N ILE A 93 -13.17 -3.31 -20.54
CA ILE A 93 -11.98 -2.97 -19.75
C ILE A 93 -12.24 -3.31 -18.27
N LEU A 94 -11.38 -4.15 -17.70
CA LEU A 94 -11.42 -4.46 -16.28
C LEU A 94 -10.56 -3.47 -15.50
N SER A 95 -11.12 -2.96 -14.40
CA SER A 95 -10.43 -2.14 -13.41
C SER A 95 -10.59 -2.74 -12.02
N TYR A 96 -9.73 -2.34 -11.09
CA TYR A 96 -9.81 -2.73 -9.69
C TYR A 96 -9.61 -1.50 -8.80
N ASP A 97 -10.19 -1.54 -7.62
CA ASP A 97 -9.93 -0.52 -6.61
C ASP A 97 -8.50 -0.68 -6.08
N SER A 98 -7.76 0.42 -6.02
CA SER A 98 -6.36 0.40 -5.61
C SER A 98 -6.25 -0.01 -4.14
N PRO A 99 -5.46 -1.05 -3.80
CA PRO A 99 -5.27 -1.47 -2.42
C PRO A 99 -4.40 -0.50 -1.63
N VAL A 100 -3.73 0.45 -2.30
CA VAL A 100 -2.90 1.46 -1.65
C VAL A 100 -3.82 2.46 -0.95
N PRO A 101 -3.73 2.60 0.38
CA PRO A 101 -4.55 3.56 1.10
C PRO A 101 -4.26 4.97 0.57
N ALA A 102 -5.31 5.70 0.19
CA ALA A 102 -5.13 7.08 -0.25
C ALA A 102 -4.51 7.92 0.88
N ASP A 103 -3.45 8.67 0.56
CA ASP A 103 -2.83 9.61 1.49
C ASP A 103 -3.79 10.76 1.80
N ARG A 104 -4.53 10.60 2.89
CA ARG A 104 -5.47 11.58 3.41
C ARG A 104 -4.77 12.85 3.85
N GLU A 105 -3.56 12.76 4.39
CA GLU A 105 -2.83 13.93 4.89
C GLU A 105 -2.36 14.80 3.72
N HIS A 106 -1.84 14.18 2.66
CA HIS A 106 -1.51 14.89 1.43
C HIS A 106 -2.76 15.52 0.81
N ARG A 107 -3.87 14.79 0.74
CA ARG A 107 -5.12 15.32 0.20
C ARG A 107 -5.65 16.52 1.00
N LEU A 108 -5.67 16.42 2.32
CA LEU A 108 -6.05 17.52 3.22
C LEU A 108 -5.10 18.71 3.10
N ARG A 109 -3.79 18.46 2.92
CA ARG A 109 -2.80 19.51 2.70
C ARG A 109 -3.05 20.25 1.39
N VAL A 110 -3.28 19.53 0.29
CA VAL A 110 -3.60 20.12 -1.02
C VAL A 110 -4.87 20.96 -0.93
N MET A 111 -5.92 20.41 -0.31
CA MET A 111 -7.18 21.14 -0.08
C MET A 111 -6.99 22.39 0.79
N GLY A 112 -6.12 22.33 1.80
CA GLY A 112 -5.77 23.49 2.62
C GLY A 112 -4.94 24.56 1.90
N THR A 113 -4.06 24.16 0.97
CA THR A 113 -3.21 25.10 0.22
C THR A 113 -3.97 25.90 -0.82
N LEU A 114 -4.95 25.29 -1.49
CA LEU A 114 -5.79 25.97 -2.47
C LEU A 114 -7.27 25.63 -2.25
N PRO A 115 -7.91 26.20 -1.21
CA PRO A 115 -9.31 25.91 -0.90
C PRO A 115 -10.28 26.31 -2.02
N SER A 116 -9.92 27.32 -2.82
CA SER A 116 -10.76 27.83 -3.91
C SER A 116 -10.87 26.90 -5.12
N ALA A 117 -10.02 25.88 -5.22
CA ALA A 117 -10.08 24.92 -6.32
C ALA A 117 -11.08 23.78 -6.08
N PHE A 118 -11.57 23.63 -4.84
CA PHE A 118 -12.42 22.51 -4.44
C PHE A 118 -13.83 22.99 -4.08
N SER A 119 -14.83 22.15 -4.32
CA SER A 119 -16.21 22.43 -3.95
C SER A 119 -16.49 22.10 -2.48
N PHE A 120 -17.54 22.71 -1.91
CA PHE A 120 -17.96 22.46 -0.54
C PHE A 120 -18.38 21.01 -0.30
N ASP A 121 -18.97 20.34 -1.30
CA ASP A 121 -19.38 18.95 -1.19
C ASP A 121 -18.19 17.98 -1.25
N GLU A 122 -17.13 18.31 -1.98
CA GLU A 122 -15.85 17.57 -1.93
C GLU A 122 -15.24 17.63 -0.54
N TRP A 123 -15.22 18.80 0.09
CA TRP A 123 -14.78 18.97 1.48
C TRP A 123 -15.60 18.13 2.46
N ARG A 124 -16.93 18.10 2.29
CA ARG A 124 -17.82 17.27 3.13
C ARG A 124 -17.55 15.79 2.96
N THR A 125 -17.38 15.36 1.71
CA THR A 125 -17.13 13.95 1.38
C THR A 125 -15.80 13.48 1.98
N GLU A 126 -14.74 14.27 1.87
CA GLU A 126 -13.45 13.97 2.50
C GLU A 126 -13.50 13.99 4.02
N ALA A 127 -14.31 14.88 4.61
CA ALA A 127 -14.57 14.90 6.04
C ALA A 127 -15.49 13.75 6.53
N GLY A 128 -15.99 12.90 5.61
CA GLY A 128 -16.84 11.75 5.91
C GLY A 128 -18.33 12.08 6.09
N PHE A 129 -18.76 13.28 5.70
CA PHE A 129 -20.15 13.70 5.69
C PHE A 129 -20.80 13.47 4.33
N LYS A 130 -22.12 13.22 4.32
CA LYS A 130 -22.90 13.18 3.07
C LYS A 130 -22.90 14.57 2.40
N PRO A 131 -22.84 14.63 1.05
CA PRO A 131 -23.02 15.86 0.28
C PRO A 131 -24.31 16.58 0.69
N HIS A 132 -24.30 17.91 0.67
CA HIS A 132 -25.45 18.69 1.10
C HIS A 132 -26.44 18.88 -0.05
N PRO A 133 -27.68 18.33 0.03
CA PRO A 133 -28.60 18.30 -1.10
C PRO A 133 -29.02 19.70 -1.60
N GLU A 134 -29.09 20.68 -0.70
CA GLU A 134 -29.51 22.04 -1.06
C GLU A 134 -28.35 22.97 -1.46
N ARG A 135 -27.10 22.63 -1.13
CA ARG A 135 -25.95 23.54 -1.31
C ARG A 135 -25.04 23.17 -2.47
N GLN A 136 -25.09 21.92 -2.96
CA GLN A 136 -24.52 21.47 -4.23
C GLN A 136 -23.16 22.10 -4.58
N GLY A 137 -22.21 22.00 -3.65
CA GLY A 137 -20.84 22.46 -3.85
C GLY A 137 -20.53 23.90 -3.42
N PHE A 138 -21.50 24.70 -2.98
CA PHE A 138 -21.26 26.06 -2.46
C PHE A 138 -21.24 26.11 -0.92
N ALA A 139 -20.30 26.88 -0.35
CA ALA A 139 -20.19 27.06 1.10
C ALA A 139 -21.37 27.87 1.67
N GLU A 140 -21.74 28.95 0.99
CA GLU A 140 -22.92 29.77 1.25
C GLU A 140 -23.63 30.06 -0.07
N LEU A 141 -24.95 29.87 -0.08
CA LEU A 141 -25.79 30.31 -1.20
C LEU A 141 -25.98 31.82 -1.06
N LEU A 142 -25.58 32.60 -2.07
CA LEU A 142 -25.93 34.02 -2.09
C LEU A 142 -27.46 34.16 -2.17
N PRO A 143 -28.06 35.20 -1.57
CA PRO A 143 -29.50 35.43 -1.66
C PRO A 143 -29.94 35.49 -3.14
N GLY A 144 -30.68 34.47 -3.60
CA GLY A 144 -31.19 34.37 -4.96
C GLY A 144 -30.54 33.31 -5.86
N GLN A 145 -29.48 32.61 -5.43
CA GLN A 145 -28.98 31.43 -6.15
C GLN A 145 -29.91 30.24 -5.91
N LYS A 146 -30.45 29.67 -7.00
CA LYS A 146 -31.15 28.39 -6.96
C LYS A 146 -30.12 27.24 -7.01
N PRO A 147 -30.37 26.10 -6.36
CA PRO A 147 -29.58 24.90 -6.57
C PRO A 147 -29.58 24.55 -8.07
N ASN A 148 -28.40 24.37 -8.67
CA ASN A 148 -28.32 23.86 -10.04
C ASN A 148 -28.77 22.40 -10.04
N GLU A 149 -29.67 22.01 -10.95
CA GLU A 149 -29.90 20.59 -11.19
C GLU A 149 -28.56 19.90 -11.47
N PRO A 150 -28.35 18.68 -10.95
CA PRO A 150 -27.06 18.00 -11.01
C PRO A 150 -26.63 17.90 -12.48
N GLN A 151 -25.73 18.79 -12.89
CA GLN A 151 -24.98 18.56 -14.11
C GLN A 151 -24.09 17.38 -13.78
N ASP A 152 -24.19 16.33 -14.60
CA ASP A 152 -23.22 15.24 -14.66
C ASP A 152 -21.85 15.87 -14.95
N THR A 153 -21.17 16.35 -13.91
CA THR A 153 -19.73 16.53 -13.96
C THR A 153 -19.18 15.15 -14.20
N PRO A 154 -18.42 14.93 -15.30
CA PRO A 154 -17.79 13.64 -15.51
C PRO A 154 -16.96 13.38 -14.27
N THR A 155 -17.32 12.32 -13.54
CA THR A 155 -16.46 11.73 -12.52
C THR A 155 -15.06 11.73 -13.12
N PRO A 156 -14.05 12.37 -12.51
CA PRO A 156 -12.70 12.28 -13.05
C PRO A 156 -12.39 10.78 -13.08
N ALA A 157 -12.22 10.26 -14.30
CA ALA A 157 -11.93 8.87 -14.52
C ALA A 157 -10.80 8.48 -13.57
N ALA A 158 -11.03 7.44 -12.79
CA ALA A 158 -9.98 6.81 -12.00
C ALA A 158 -8.89 6.33 -12.98
N GLY A 159 -7.88 7.17 -13.19
CA GLY A 159 -6.83 6.96 -14.19
C GLY A 159 -6.55 8.18 -15.05
N SER A 160 -5.99 9.25 -14.49
CA SER A 160 -5.31 10.27 -15.28
C SER A 160 -4.01 10.69 -14.59
N SER A 161 -3.04 9.78 -14.61
CA SER A 161 -1.64 10.10 -14.33
C SER A 161 -0.68 9.55 -15.39
N ALA A 162 -1.16 9.22 -16.61
CA ALA A 162 -0.32 8.54 -17.62
C ALA A 162 -0.18 9.23 -18.99
N GLU A 163 -0.96 10.25 -19.37
CA GLU A 163 -0.90 10.80 -20.72
C GLU A 163 -0.74 12.32 -20.73
N ALA A 164 0.47 12.77 -20.45
CA ALA A 164 0.89 14.14 -20.74
C ALA A 164 2.37 14.15 -21.13
N ASN A 165 2.71 13.46 -22.22
CA ASN A 165 3.99 13.57 -22.94
C ASN A 165 3.87 12.85 -24.31
N ALA A 166 3.17 13.44 -25.28
CA ALA A 166 3.23 12.97 -26.67
C ALA A 166 2.94 14.06 -27.72
N GLU A 167 2.22 15.14 -27.40
CA GLU A 167 1.90 16.18 -28.37
C GLU A 167 2.81 17.41 -28.20
N ALA A 168 4.10 17.25 -28.52
CA ALA A 168 4.99 18.38 -28.73
C ALA A 168 6.15 18.05 -29.70
N ILE A 169 5.88 17.38 -30.83
CA ILE A 169 6.67 17.45 -32.08
C ILE A 169 5.72 17.04 -33.23
N SER A 170 5.03 18.00 -33.84
CA SER A 170 4.65 18.01 -35.27
C SER A 170 3.77 19.22 -35.59
N GLY A 171 4.29 20.17 -36.35
CA GLY A 171 3.51 21.27 -36.93
C GLY A 171 4.38 22.47 -37.30
N ASP A 172 4.81 22.47 -38.58
CA ASP A 172 5.30 23.58 -39.42
C ASP A 172 5.80 24.90 -38.79
#